data_AF-A0A8J2RYV9-F1
#
_entry.id   AF-A0A8J2RYV9-F1
#
_cell.length_a   1.000
_cell.length_b   1.000
_cell.length_c   1.000
_cell.angle_alpha   90.00
_cell.angle_beta   90.00
_cell.angle_gamma   90.00
#
_symmetry.space_group_name_H-M   'P 1'
#
loop_
_entity.id
_entity.type
_entity.pdbx_description
1 polymer ?
#
loop_
_entity_poly.entity_id
_entity_poly.type
_entity_poly.pdbx_seq_one_letter_code
_entity_poly.pdbx_strand_id
1 'polypeptide(L)'
;MLFIQKLVNPLGNSSRYLKWNTVCLSKSISTRKLHLSVPIESAIGEDAKKALRNFSDIKHAPIPALAYGIGGLIPFTSIPVYMLSSGVYIPEMAFTSMAYSAVILSFIGGVRWGSAVSNPEIMSPNWKNFTSSIAPSVVGWMSLLVSNPVGSILSITGFSLCLLQDITSSQFPSWYKSLRILLSTVAICALLTTFMCQFLLPLEPKKE
;
A
#
# COMPACT_ATOMS: atom_id res chain seq x y z
N MET A 1 2.48 -8.28 -43.87
CA MET A 1 2.53 -6.79 -43.75
C MET A 1 1.18 -6.17 -44.14
N LEU A 2 0.07 -6.61 -43.52
CA LEU A 2 -1.31 -6.20 -43.87
C LEU A 2 -2.26 -6.19 -42.63
N PHE A 3 -1.73 -5.91 -41.43
CA PHE A 3 -2.54 -5.83 -40.20
C PHE A 3 -2.48 -4.46 -39.50
N ILE A 4 -1.76 -3.48 -40.07
CA ILE A 4 -1.55 -2.15 -39.47
C ILE A 4 -2.47 -1.06 -40.08
N GLN A 5 -3.14 -1.33 -41.20
CA GLN A 5 -3.99 -0.32 -41.87
C GLN A 5 -5.41 -0.15 -41.29
N LYS A 6 -5.83 -0.92 -40.27
CA LYS A 6 -7.15 -0.78 -39.63
C LYS A 6 -7.20 0.18 -38.43
N LEU A 7 -6.08 0.81 -38.07
CA LEU A 7 -5.99 1.76 -36.94
C LEU A 7 -6.11 3.24 -37.35
N VAL A 8 -6.28 3.54 -38.63
CA VAL A 8 -6.36 4.92 -39.14
C VAL A 8 -7.65 5.07 -39.93
N ASN A 9 -8.78 5.15 -39.21
CA ASN A 9 -10.03 5.79 -39.69
C ASN A 9 -11.06 5.84 -38.56
N PRO A 10 -11.20 6.98 -37.86
CA PRO A 10 -12.46 7.31 -37.20
C PRO A 10 -12.87 8.73 -37.57
N LEU A 11 -13.61 8.90 -38.67
CA LEU A 11 -14.37 10.13 -38.91
C LEU A 11 -15.73 9.77 -39.52
N GLY A 12 -16.74 9.81 -38.67
CA GLY A 12 -18.13 9.52 -39.01
C GLY A 12 -19.08 10.26 -38.07
N ASN A 13 -18.96 11.59 -38.07
CA ASN A 13 -20.04 12.57 -37.95
C ASN A 13 -21.19 12.29 -36.93
N SER A 14 -21.12 12.95 -35.78
CA SER A 14 -22.34 13.38 -35.07
C SER A 14 -22.11 14.76 -34.45
N SER A 15 -22.37 15.79 -35.26
CA SER A 15 -22.51 17.17 -34.84
C SER A 15 -23.92 17.41 -34.28
N ARG A 16 -24.02 17.53 -32.94
CA ARG A 16 -24.92 18.46 -32.23
C ARG A 16 -24.87 18.17 -30.74
N TYR A 17 -24.35 19.11 -29.96
CA TYR A 17 -24.98 19.79 -28.81
C TYR A 17 -23.90 20.60 -28.09
N LEU A 18 -23.70 21.83 -28.58
CA LEU A 18 -23.11 22.94 -27.84
C LEU A 18 -24.17 23.47 -26.86
N LYS A 19 -23.79 23.68 -25.59
CA LYS A 19 -24.14 24.88 -24.81
C LYS A 19 -23.27 24.93 -23.55
N TRP A 20 -22.13 25.59 -23.69
CA TRP A 20 -21.35 26.10 -22.57
C TRP A 20 -22.07 27.31 -21.99
N ASN A 21 -22.70 27.16 -20.83
CA ASN A 21 -23.18 28.30 -20.07
C ASN A 21 -22.05 28.79 -19.17
N THR A 22 -21.44 29.91 -19.55
CA THR A 22 -20.66 30.77 -18.65
C THR A 22 -21.58 31.33 -17.58
N VAL A 23 -21.54 30.74 -16.39
CA VAL A 23 -22.05 31.37 -15.17
C VAL A 23 -20.84 31.87 -14.39
N CYS A 24 -20.56 33.16 -14.54
CA CYS A 24 -19.65 33.89 -13.67
C CYS A 24 -20.38 34.08 -12.33
N LEU A 25 -20.01 33.31 -11.31
CA LEU A 25 -20.52 33.47 -9.95
C LEU A 25 -19.34 33.67 -9.01
N SER A 26 -19.03 34.94 -8.81
CA SER A 26 -18.29 35.44 -7.66
C SER A 26 -18.90 34.84 -6.39
N LYS A 27 -18.17 33.93 -5.74
CA LYS A 27 -18.44 33.51 -4.36
C LYS A 27 -17.16 33.67 -3.56
N SER A 28 -17.19 34.75 -2.79
CA SER A 28 -16.42 35.05 -1.58
C SER A 28 -15.60 33.88 -1.03
N ILE A 29 -14.28 34.08 -0.99
CA ILE A 29 -13.32 33.22 -0.29
C ILE A 29 -13.58 33.37 1.20
N SER A 30 -14.35 32.44 1.76
CA SER A 30 -14.46 32.23 3.20
C SER A 30 -13.26 31.42 3.66
N THR A 31 -12.32 32.08 4.34
CA THR A 31 -11.18 31.46 5.03
C THR A 31 -11.69 30.67 6.23
N ARG A 32 -12.21 29.47 5.98
CA ARG A 32 -12.48 28.51 7.05
C ARG A 32 -11.14 27.97 7.54
N LYS A 33 -10.66 28.53 8.65
CA LYS A 33 -9.55 28.00 9.47
C LYS A 33 -9.74 26.49 9.60
N LEU A 34 -8.90 25.71 8.92
CA LEU A 34 -8.86 24.26 9.04
C LEU A 34 -8.22 23.96 10.40
N HIS A 35 -9.05 23.89 11.45
CA HIS A 35 -8.62 23.45 12.77
C HIS A 35 -8.37 21.93 12.70
N LEU A 36 -7.18 21.57 12.22
CA LEU A 36 -6.69 20.20 12.16
C LEU A 36 -6.29 19.77 13.58
N SER A 37 -7.26 19.52 14.43
CA SER A 37 -7.06 18.93 15.76
C SER A 37 -7.92 17.68 15.88
N VAL A 38 -7.58 16.66 15.08
CA VAL A 38 -7.95 15.30 15.43
C VAL A 38 -6.71 14.71 16.10
N PRO A 39 -6.76 14.36 17.40
CA PRO A 39 -5.65 13.68 18.04
C PRO A 39 -5.53 12.29 17.40
N ILE A 40 -4.53 12.16 16.54
CA ILE A 40 -4.15 10.93 15.84
C ILE A 40 -3.99 9.77 16.84
N GLU A 41 -3.62 10.07 18.08
CA GLU A 41 -3.29 9.09 19.11
C GLU A 41 -4.51 8.39 19.75
N SER A 42 -5.64 9.08 19.93
CA SER A 42 -6.81 8.49 20.64
C SER A 42 -7.73 7.67 19.72
N ALA A 43 -7.88 8.06 18.46
CA ALA A 43 -8.70 7.35 17.49
C ALA A 43 -8.02 6.07 16.97
N ILE A 44 -6.71 6.12 16.73
CA ILE A 44 -5.95 4.96 16.27
C ILE A 44 -5.90 3.88 17.35
N GLY A 45 -5.80 4.26 18.62
CA GLY A 45 -5.72 3.33 19.74
C GLY A 45 -6.94 2.42 19.87
N GLU A 46 -8.15 2.95 19.78
CA GLU A 46 -9.37 2.17 20.00
C GLU A 46 -9.75 1.30 18.80
N ASP A 47 -9.62 1.80 17.57
CA ASP A 47 -9.85 0.98 16.37
C ASP A 47 -8.79 -0.13 16.23
N ALA A 48 -7.53 0.17 16.54
CA ALA A 48 -6.47 -0.85 16.57
C ALA A 48 -6.71 -1.88 17.69
N LYS A 49 -7.03 -1.46 18.91
CA LYS A 49 -7.37 -2.39 20.01
C LYS A 49 -8.59 -3.25 19.67
N LYS A 50 -9.62 -2.67 19.05
CA LYS A 50 -10.82 -3.40 18.63
C LYS A 50 -10.49 -4.42 17.55
N ALA A 51 -9.66 -4.06 16.59
CA ALA A 51 -9.20 -4.98 15.55
C ALA A 51 -8.28 -6.09 16.09
N LEU A 52 -7.38 -5.76 17.04
CA LEU A 52 -6.57 -6.75 17.78
C LEU A 52 -7.45 -7.69 18.62
N ARG A 53 -8.48 -7.17 19.30
CA ARG A 53 -9.47 -8.01 20.02
C ARG A 53 -10.24 -8.94 19.08
N ASN A 54 -10.44 -8.50 17.84
CA ASN A 54 -11.16 -9.24 16.81
C ASN A 54 -10.24 -10.10 15.92
N PHE A 55 -9.05 -10.51 16.39
CA PHE A 55 -8.23 -11.48 15.65
C PHE A 55 -8.96 -12.83 15.39
N SER A 56 -9.97 -13.16 16.20
CA SER A 56 -10.85 -14.31 15.93
C SER A 56 -11.58 -14.20 14.59
N ASP A 57 -11.77 -13.00 14.06
CA ASP A 57 -12.46 -12.77 12.78
C ASP A 57 -11.66 -13.30 11.59
N ILE A 58 -10.35 -13.57 11.74
CA ILE A 58 -9.54 -14.23 10.72
C ILE A 58 -10.11 -15.60 10.37
N LYS A 59 -10.78 -16.29 11.31
CA LYS A 59 -11.43 -17.59 11.06
C LYS A 59 -12.55 -17.51 10.03
N HIS A 60 -13.10 -16.32 9.80
CA HIS A 60 -14.13 -16.06 8.81
C HIS A 60 -13.57 -15.59 7.46
N ALA A 61 -12.25 -15.42 7.33
CA ALA A 61 -11.63 -15.06 6.07
C ALA A 61 -11.79 -16.21 5.06
N PRO A 62 -12.06 -15.89 3.77
CA PRO A 62 -12.04 -16.90 2.72
C PRO A 62 -10.68 -17.62 2.68
N ILE A 63 -10.70 -18.96 2.61
CA ILE A 63 -9.48 -19.78 2.61
C ILE A 63 -8.47 -19.33 1.55
N PRO A 64 -8.85 -18.99 0.30
CA PRO A 64 -7.89 -18.51 -0.69
C PRO A 64 -7.17 -17.23 -0.25
N ALA A 65 -7.90 -16.27 0.34
CA ALA A 65 -7.32 -15.02 0.80
C ALA A 65 -6.33 -15.25 1.95
N LEU A 66 -6.65 -16.18 2.86
CA LEU A 66 -5.75 -16.57 3.95
C LEU A 66 -4.51 -17.30 3.41
N ALA A 67 -4.68 -18.28 2.53
CA ALA A 67 -3.59 -19.08 1.99
C ALA A 67 -2.59 -18.22 1.19
N TYR A 68 -3.08 -17.40 0.26
CA TYR A 68 -2.23 -16.49 -0.52
C TYR A 68 -1.66 -15.37 0.34
N GLY A 69 -2.41 -14.87 1.33
CA GLY A 69 -1.93 -13.87 2.28
C GLY A 69 -0.72 -14.37 3.09
N ILE A 70 -0.83 -15.57 3.68
CA ILE A 70 0.25 -16.18 4.45
C ILE A 70 1.41 -16.60 3.54
N GLY A 71 1.14 -17.19 2.38
CA GLY A 71 2.16 -17.51 1.39
C GLY A 71 2.96 -16.28 0.94
N GLY A 72 2.29 -15.13 0.83
CA GLY A 72 2.91 -13.85 0.53
C GLY A 72 3.93 -13.36 1.57
N LEU A 73 3.99 -13.94 2.78
CA LEU A 73 4.99 -13.60 3.81
C LEU A 73 6.34 -14.30 3.62
N ILE A 74 6.41 -15.34 2.79
CA ILE A 74 7.62 -16.15 2.62
C ILE A 74 8.83 -15.30 2.20
N PRO A 75 8.76 -14.40 1.20
CA PRO A 75 9.91 -13.59 0.83
C PRO A 75 10.33 -12.61 1.93
N PHE A 76 9.37 -12.12 2.74
CA PHE A 76 9.68 -11.24 3.87
C PHE A 76 10.44 -11.96 4.96
N THR A 77 10.00 -13.16 5.36
CA THR A 77 10.57 -13.86 6.52
C THR A 77 11.83 -14.67 6.18
N SER A 78 11.92 -15.23 4.98
CA SER A 78 13.07 -16.05 4.56
C SER A 78 14.38 -15.26 4.55
N ILE A 79 14.36 -14.00 4.09
CA ILE A 79 15.55 -13.14 3.99
C ILE A 79 16.23 -12.89 5.35
N PRO A 80 15.56 -12.31 6.37
CA PRO A 80 16.17 -12.07 7.66
C PRO A 80 16.52 -13.38 8.38
N VAL A 81 15.72 -14.45 8.23
CA VAL A 81 16.06 -15.77 8.79
C VAL A 81 17.38 -16.27 8.21
N TYR A 82 17.56 -16.15 6.89
CA TYR A 82 18.81 -16.55 6.25
C TYR A 82 20.01 -15.71 6.71
N MET A 83 19.89 -14.38 6.73
CA MET A 83 20.97 -13.50 7.21
C MET A 83 21.36 -13.81 8.66
N LEU A 84 20.40 -14.00 9.55
CA LEU A 84 20.66 -14.36 10.95
C LEU A 84 21.31 -15.74 11.08
N SER A 85 20.89 -16.71 10.26
CA SER A 85 21.46 -18.07 10.29
C SER A 85 22.89 -18.15 9.72
N SER A 86 23.19 -17.33 8.71
CA SER A 86 24.50 -17.28 8.06
C SER A 86 25.48 -16.34 8.79
N GLY A 87 24.96 -15.44 9.64
CA GLY A 87 25.76 -14.48 10.38
C GLY A 87 26.38 -13.38 9.51
N VAL A 88 25.87 -13.19 8.28
CA VAL A 88 26.36 -12.19 7.34
C VAL A 88 25.22 -11.35 6.79
N TYR A 89 25.50 -10.07 6.55
CA TYR A 89 24.59 -9.16 5.87
C TYR A 89 24.83 -9.19 4.35
N ILE A 90 23.75 -9.40 3.61
CA ILE A 90 23.76 -9.54 2.14
C ILE A 90 22.93 -8.40 1.51
N PRO A 91 23.58 -7.36 0.97
CA PRO A 91 22.88 -6.18 0.43
C PRO A 91 21.84 -6.51 -0.66
N GLU A 92 22.10 -7.50 -1.50
CA GLU A 92 21.22 -7.95 -2.58
C GLU A 92 19.92 -8.56 -2.06
N MET A 93 20.00 -9.30 -0.94
CA MET A 93 18.81 -9.82 -0.27
C MET A 93 18.03 -8.70 0.42
N ALA A 94 18.71 -7.73 1.04
CA ALA A 94 18.04 -6.54 1.58
C ALA A 94 17.36 -5.72 0.47
N PHE A 95 17.96 -5.62 -0.71
CA PHE A 95 17.30 -5.03 -1.87
C PHE A 95 16.08 -5.84 -2.31
N THR A 96 16.18 -7.17 -2.31
CA THR A 96 15.08 -8.07 -2.67
C THR A 96 13.87 -7.90 -1.74
N SER A 97 14.08 -7.71 -0.43
CA SER A 97 12.98 -7.45 0.51
C SER A 97 12.29 -6.10 0.27
N MET A 98 13.05 -5.06 -0.12
CA MET A 98 12.48 -3.78 -0.56
C MET A 98 11.72 -3.90 -1.89
N ALA A 99 12.30 -4.60 -2.88
CA ALA A 99 11.65 -4.84 -4.17
C ALA A 99 10.31 -5.54 -3.99
N TYR A 100 10.28 -6.56 -3.13
CA TYR A 100 9.04 -7.25 -2.79
C TYR A 100 8.06 -6.37 -1.99
N SER A 101 8.57 -5.49 -1.12
CA SER A 101 7.74 -4.46 -0.46
C SER A 101 7.01 -3.58 -1.45
N ALA A 102 7.70 -3.13 -2.51
CA ALA A 102 7.09 -2.31 -3.55
C ALA A 102 5.96 -3.04 -4.29
N VAL A 103 6.13 -4.34 -4.58
CA VAL A 103 5.09 -5.18 -5.19
C VAL A 103 3.86 -5.27 -4.29
N ILE A 104 4.05 -5.57 -3.00
CA ILE A 104 2.92 -5.73 -2.08
C ILE A 104 2.23 -4.39 -1.78
N LEU A 105 2.98 -3.29 -1.62
CA LEU A 105 2.40 -1.95 -1.50
C LEU A 105 1.56 -1.59 -2.73
N SER A 106 2.02 -1.96 -3.93
CA SER A 106 1.25 -1.76 -5.15
C SER A 106 -0.04 -2.57 -5.19
N PHE A 107 0.02 -3.85 -4.76
CA PHE A 107 -1.16 -4.69 -4.61
C PHE A 107 -2.20 -4.07 -3.65
N ILE A 108 -1.77 -3.60 -2.47
CA ILE A 108 -2.66 -2.96 -1.48
C ILE A 108 -3.33 -1.71 -2.07
N GLY A 109 -2.56 -0.88 -2.78
CA GLY A 109 -3.09 0.25 -3.52
C GLY A 109 -4.14 -0.15 -4.56
N GLY A 110 -3.86 -1.20 -5.33
CA GLY A 110 -4.78 -1.78 -6.31
C GLY A 110 -6.09 -2.27 -5.69
N VAL A 111 -6.06 -2.89 -4.51
CA VAL A 111 -7.28 -3.31 -3.79
C VAL A 111 -8.16 -2.10 -3.45
N ARG A 112 -7.56 -1.00 -2.96
CA ARG A 112 -8.30 0.23 -2.66
C ARG A 112 -8.89 0.88 -3.90
N TRP A 113 -8.13 0.93 -5.00
CA TRP A 113 -8.63 1.40 -6.29
C TRP A 113 -9.82 0.55 -6.76
N GLY A 114 -9.69 -0.77 -6.71
CA GLY A 114 -10.75 -1.71 -7.09
C GLY A 114 -12.01 -1.56 -6.23
N SER A 115 -11.87 -1.27 -4.93
CA SER A 115 -12.99 -0.95 -4.03
C SER A 115 -13.72 0.32 -4.45
N ALA A 116 -12.99 1.39 -4.79
CA ALA A 116 -13.57 2.64 -5.28
C ALA A 116 -14.36 2.46 -6.59
N VAL A 117 -13.91 1.56 -7.46
CA VAL A 117 -14.60 1.23 -8.72
C VAL A 117 -15.83 0.35 -8.46
N SER A 118 -15.72 -0.63 -7.58
CA SER A 118 -16.77 -1.65 -7.39
C SER A 118 -17.89 -1.22 -6.44
N ASN A 119 -17.58 -0.36 -5.46
CA ASN A 119 -18.51 0.05 -4.41
C ASN A 119 -18.52 1.59 -4.24
N PRO A 120 -18.97 2.35 -5.26
CA PRO A 120 -18.93 3.81 -5.23
C PRO A 120 -19.75 4.44 -4.11
N GLU A 121 -20.76 3.73 -3.59
CA GLU A 121 -21.59 4.16 -2.46
C GLU A 121 -20.81 4.16 -1.13
N ILE A 122 -19.88 3.21 -0.96
CA ILE A 122 -19.07 3.06 0.26
C ILE A 122 -17.74 3.81 0.11
N MET A 123 -17.18 3.84 -1.10
CA MET A 123 -15.95 4.55 -1.46
C MET A 123 -16.17 5.42 -2.69
N SER A 124 -16.48 6.70 -2.48
CA SER A 124 -16.72 7.60 -3.61
C SER A 124 -15.47 7.71 -4.51
N PRO A 125 -15.63 7.68 -5.85
CA PRO A 125 -14.54 7.76 -6.83
C PRO A 125 -14.04 9.20 -6.97
N ASN A 126 -13.46 9.73 -5.89
CA ASN A 126 -12.96 11.09 -5.80
C ASN A 126 -11.42 11.11 -5.79
N TRP A 127 -10.85 12.30 -6.01
CA TRP A 127 -9.40 12.52 -6.00
C TRP A 127 -8.72 12.02 -4.73
N LYS A 128 -9.33 12.19 -3.56
CA LYS A 128 -8.74 11.75 -2.28
C LYS A 128 -8.56 10.24 -2.24
N ASN A 129 -9.59 9.47 -2.61
CA ASN A 129 -9.54 8.00 -2.56
C ASN A 129 -8.56 7.45 -3.60
N PHE A 130 -8.57 7.97 -4.83
CA PHE A 130 -7.61 7.55 -5.85
C PHE A 130 -6.16 7.91 -5.51
N THR A 131 -5.90 9.12 -5.02
CA THR A 131 -4.56 9.49 -4.54
C THR A 131 -4.11 8.57 -3.40
N SER A 132 -4.99 8.28 -2.44
CA SER A 132 -4.67 7.33 -1.34
C SER A 132 -4.37 5.92 -1.83
N SER A 133 -4.97 5.49 -2.96
CA SER A 133 -4.74 4.18 -3.55
C SER A 133 -3.45 4.11 -4.39
N ILE A 134 -3.03 5.21 -5.02
CA ILE A 134 -1.77 5.26 -5.78
C ILE A 134 -0.56 5.44 -4.85
N ALA A 135 -0.71 6.22 -3.78
CA ALA A 135 0.38 6.58 -2.88
C ALA A 135 1.25 5.40 -2.42
N PRO A 136 0.70 4.23 -2.03
CA PRO A 136 1.50 3.05 -1.66
C PRO A 136 2.44 2.58 -2.77
N SER A 137 1.97 2.52 -4.02
CA SER A 137 2.80 2.11 -5.16
C SER A 137 3.97 3.07 -5.38
N VAL A 138 3.72 4.37 -5.25
CA VAL A 138 4.75 5.41 -5.40
C VAL A 138 5.76 5.34 -4.26
N VAL A 139 5.32 5.16 -3.02
CA VAL A 139 6.23 4.98 -1.86
C VAL A 139 7.09 3.73 -2.04
N GLY A 140 6.48 2.62 -2.48
CA GLY A 140 7.19 1.39 -2.80
C GLY A 140 8.26 1.61 -3.86
N TRP A 141 7.91 2.26 -4.98
CA TRP A 141 8.87 2.58 -6.04
C TRP A 141 9.99 3.50 -5.56
N MET A 142 9.67 4.56 -4.81
CA MET A 142 10.67 5.48 -4.24
C MET A 142 11.62 4.76 -3.29
N SER A 143 11.16 3.74 -2.55
CA SER A 143 12.02 2.93 -1.69
C SER A 143 13.16 2.21 -2.43
N LEU A 144 12.96 1.93 -3.73
CA LEU A 144 13.96 1.25 -4.58
C LEU A 144 14.97 2.21 -5.20
N LEU A 145 14.63 3.50 -5.29
CA LEU A 145 15.47 4.52 -5.93
C LEU A 145 16.48 5.15 -4.96
N VAL A 146 16.30 4.96 -3.67
CA VAL A 146 17.18 5.48 -2.62
C VAL A 146 18.08 4.38 -2.06
N SER A 147 19.23 4.77 -1.52
CA SER A 147 20.12 3.83 -0.84
C SER A 147 19.56 3.35 0.49
N ASN A 148 19.94 2.15 0.91
CA ASN A 148 19.76 1.73 2.31
C ASN A 148 20.66 2.57 3.22
N PRO A 149 20.17 3.03 4.38
CA PRO A 149 18.98 2.59 5.11
C PRO A 149 17.62 3.22 4.72
N VAL A 150 17.63 4.28 3.89
CA VAL A 150 16.43 5.11 3.65
C VAL A 150 15.31 4.31 2.96
N GLY A 151 15.65 3.44 2.01
CA GLY A 151 14.67 2.59 1.32
C GLY A 151 13.92 1.65 2.25
N SER A 152 14.63 1.05 3.21
CA SER A 152 14.03 0.19 4.24
C SER A 152 13.03 0.97 5.12
N ILE A 153 13.40 2.18 5.54
CA ILE A 153 12.52 3.05 6.33
C ILE A 153 11.26 3.44 5.55
N LEU A 154 11.40 3.78 4.26
CA LEU A 154 10.26 4.07 3.39
C LEU A 154 9.33 2.88 3.26
N SER A 155 9.87 1.67 3.09
CA SER A 155 9.09 0.43 3.00
C SER A 155 8.27 0.18 4.27
N ILE A 156 8.92 0.26 5.45
CA ILE A 156 8.28 0.09 6.76
C ILE A 156 7.18 1.14 6.97
N THR A 157 7.49 2.39 6.64
CA THR A 157 6.54 3.50 6.76
C THR A 157 5.35 3.31 5.83
N GLY A 158 5.59 2.90 4.57
CA GLY A 158 4.55 2.59 3.60
C GLY A 158 3.57 1.54 4.10
N PHE A 159 4.08 0.42 4.63
CA PHE A 159 3.23 -0.63 5.23
C PHE A 159 2.45 -0.12 6.43
N SER A 160 3.09 0.66 7.30
CA SER A 160 2.46 1.21 8.51
C SER A 160 1.31 2.14 8.15
N LEU A 161 1.52 3.06 7.20
CA LEU A 161 0.48 3.98 6.72
C LEU A 161 -0.65 3.23 6.01
N CYS A 162 -0.34 2.23 5.18
CA CYS A 162 -1.37 1.40 4.54
C CYS A 162 -2.22 0.66 5.59
N LEU A 163 -1.57 0.07 6.60
CA LEU A 163 -2.27 -0.61 7.67
C LEU A 163 -3.21 0.34 8.43
N LEU A 164 -2.73 1.53 8.78
CA LEU A 164 -3.57 2.56 9.42
C LEU A 164 -4.77 2.96 8.56
N GLN A 165 -4.57 3.09 7.25
CA GLN A 165 -5.66 3.39 6.32
C GLN A 165 -6.66 2.23 6.17
N ASP A 166 -6.22 0.98 6.25
CA ASP A 166 -7.08 -0.19 6.12
C ASP A 166 -7.93 -0.40 7.39
N ILE A 167 -7.35 -0.23 8.59
CA ILE A 167 -8.07 -0.41 9.86
C ILE A 167 -9.14 0.67 10.09
N THR A 168 -8.82 1.92 9.71
CA THR A 168 -9.73 3.08 9.87
C THR A 168 -10.80 3.15 8.78
N SER A 169 -10.64 2.43 7.67
CA SER A 169 -11.62 2.38 6.60
C SER A 169 -12.87 1.62 7.04
N SER A 170 -14.05 2.24 6.96
CA SER A 170 -15.34 1.56 7.22
C SER A 170 -15.73 0.55 6.13
N GLN A 171 -14.99 0.50 5.03
CA GLN A 171 -15.39 -0.21 3.82
C GLN A 171 -14.98 -1.67 3.83
N PHE A 172 -13.93 -1.99 4.58
CA PHE A 172 -13.40 -3.34 4.62
C PHE A 172 -14.08 -4.15 5.73
N PRO A 173 -14.45 -5.41 5.45
CA PRO A 173 -15.00 -6.30 6.46
C PRO A 173 -13.95 -6.59 7.55
N SER A 174 -14.41 -6.94 8.75
CA SER A 174 -13.51 -7.12 9.90
C SER A 174 -12.46 -8.21 9.68
N TRP A 175 -12.81 -9.32 9.01
CA TRP A 175 -11.86 -10.38 8.66
C TRP A 175 -10.69 -9.86 7.81
N TYR A 176 -10.95 -8.92 6.89
CA TYR A 176 -9.91 -8.35 6.03
C TYR A 176 -8.99 -7.45 6.85
N LYS A 177 -9.55 -6.62 7.74
CA LYS A 177 -8.76 -5.78 8.65
C LYS A 177 -7.85 -6.61 9.55
N SER A 178 -8.39 -7.66 10.17
CA SER A 178 -7.60 -8.55 11.04
C SER A 178 -6.51 -9.28 10.25
N LEU A 179 -6.82 -9.73 9.03
CA LEU A 179 -5.82 -10.31 8.13
C LEU A 179 -4.72 -9.29 7.78
N ARG A 180 -5.08 -8.05 7.42
CA ARG A 180 -4.11 -7.00 7.09
C ARG A 180 -3.22 -6.64 8.27
N ILE A 181 -3.75 -6.64 9.50
CA ILE A 181 -2.93 -6.47 10.71
C ILE A 181 -1.90 -7.60 10.80
N LEU A 182 -2.33 -8.87 10.76
CA LEU A 182 -1.41 -10.00 10.85
C LEU A 182 -0.30 -9.93 9.79
N LEU A 183 -0.68 -9.78 8.52
CA LEU A 183 0.28 -9.79 7.41
C LEU A 183 1.22 -8.58 7.47
N SER A 184 0.69 -7.38 7.71
CA SER A 184 1.51 -6.16 7.74
C SER A 184 2.42 -6.12 8.96
N THR A 185 1.98 -6.60 10.12
CA THR A 185 2.83 -6.70 11.31
C THR A 185 3.99 -7.66 11.08
N VAL A 186 3.74 -8.85 10.53
CA VAL A 186 4.82 -9.81 10.23
C VAL A 186 5.79 -9.24 9.20
N ALA A 187 5.28 -8.61 8.13
CA ALA A 187 6.12 -7.96 7.12
C ALA A 187 6.98 -6.83 7.72
N ILE A 188 6.39 -5.95 8.55
CA ILE A 188 7.11 -4.87 9.23
C ILE A 188 8.18 -5.43 10.16
N CYS A 189 7.87 -6.45 10.97
CA CYS A 189 8.86 -7.10 11.84
C CYS A 189 10.01 -7.67 11.02
N ALA A 190 9.74 -8.37 9.92
CA ALA A 190 10.76 -8.95 9.07
C ALA A 190 11.64 -7.90 8.36
N LEU A 191 11.04 -6.79 7.91
CA LEU A 191 11.76 -5.64 7.36
C LEU A 191 12.63 -4.96 8.42
N LEU A 192 12.12 -4.77 9.64
CA LEU A 192 12.89 -4.26 10.77
C LEU A 192 14.05 -5.19 11.10
N THR A 193 13.86 -6.51 11.13
CA THR A 193 14.95 -7.47 11.35
C THR A 193 16.01 -7.36 10.25
N THR A 194 15.61 -7.27 8.98
CA THR A 194 16.55 -7.09 7.85
C THR A 194 17.33 -5.79 7.99
N PHE A 195 16.65 -4.70 8.36
CA PHE A 195 17.27 -3.42 8.64
C PHE A 195 18.28 -3.52 9.81
N MET A 196 17.93 -4.21 10.89
CA MET A 196 18.86 -4.42 12.02
C MET A 196 20.07 -5.27 11.63
N CYS A 197 19.90 -6.26 10.76
CA CYS A 197 21.01 -7.07 10.25
C CYS A 197 22.08 -6.22 9.55
N GLN A 198 21.70 -5.13 8.87
CA GLN A 198 22.63 -4.18 8.27
C GLN A 198 23.61 -3.58 9.29
N PHE A 199 23.16 -3.38 10.54
CA PHE A 199 23.98 -2.78 11.60
C PHE A 199 24.66 -3.80 12.50
N LEU A 200 24.10 -5.01 12.61
CA LEU A 200 24.57 -6.04 13.54
C LEU A 200 25.51 -7.07 12.92
N LEU A 201 25.40 -7.35 11.61
CA LEU A 201 26.15 -8.41 10.95
C LEU A 201 27.25 -7.83 10.04
N PRO A 202 28.40 -8.52 9.91
CA PRO A 202 29.42 -8.15 8.94
C PRO A 202 28.91 -8.33 7.51
N LEU A 203 29.41 -7.51 6.59
CA LEU A 203 29.13 -7.64 5.15
C LEU A 203 29.62 -8.97 4.60
N GLU A 204 28.84 -9.60 3.73
CA GLU A 204 29.26 -10.80 3.02
C GLU A 204 30.54 -10.52 2.20
N PRO A 205 31.60 -11.35 2.35
CA PRO A 205 32.80 -11.20 1.56
C PRO A 205 32.51 -11.49 0.08
N LYS A 206 32.88 -10.57 -0.81
CA LYS A 206 32.80 -10.82 -2.25
C LYS A 206 33.77 -11.95 -2.60
N LYS A 207 33.27 -13.01 -3.22
CA LYS A 207 34.12 -14.03 -3.84
C LYS A 207 34.73 -13.41 -5.09
N GLU A 208 36.05 -13.19 -5.07
CA GLU A 208 36.85 -12.77 -6.23
C GLU A 208 36.96 -13.86 -7.29
#